data_AF-A0A2W7MNE0-F1
#
_entry.id   AF-A0A2W7MNE0-F1
#
_cell.length_a   1.000
_cell.length_b   1.000
_cell.length_c   1.000
_cell.angle_alpha   90.00
_cell.angle_beta   90.00
_cell.angle_gamma   90.00
#
_symmetry.space_group_name_H-M   'P 1'
#
loop_
_entity.id
_entity.type
_entity.pdbx_description
1 polymer ?
#
loop_
_entity_poly.entity_id
_entity_poly.type
_entity_poly.pdbx_seq_one_letter_code
_entity_poly.pdbx_strand_id
1 'polypeptide(L)'
;MKNMKKLIYSIVLLAIATLFSSQSYVRKCSCCFGEGIEKCNYCQGSGEQECALCGGTGEGSECYACNGLGTKECAVCGGDGEAGYGDYTYRCTSCQGRGMTRCDVCKGRGAERCFTCKGKGYSICPHCRQGYNKCSCCKGKGYKE
;
A
#
# COMPACT_ATOMS: atom_id res chain seq x y z
N MET A 1 -31.78 52.23 -1.24
CA MET A 1 -30.33 51.95 -1.00
C MET A 1 -30.04 50.70 -0.16
N LYS A 2 -30.81 50.39 0.90
CA LYS A 2 -30.57 49.20 1.76
C LYS A 2 -30.69 47.86 1.02
N ASN A 3 -31.64 47.74 0.09
CA ASN A 3 -31.85 46.52 -0.71
C ASN A 3 -30.75 46.29 -1.74
N MET A 4 -30.21 47.37 -2.31
CA MET A 4 -29.10 47.31 -3.27
C MET A 4 -27.81 46.83 -2.59
N LYS A 5 -27.53 47.29 -1.36
CA LYS A 5 -26.40 46.80 -0.56
C LYS A 5 -26.51 45.32 -0.19
N LYS A 6 -27.72 44.84 0.14
CA LYS A 6 -27.97 43.41 0.41
C LYS A 6 -27.78 42.53 -0.83
N LEU A 7 -28.23 43.03 -1.99
CA LEU A 7 -28.04 42.35 -3.27
C LEU A 7 -26.56 42.23 -3.62
N ILE A 8 -25.81 43.33 -3.52
CA ILE A 8 -24.35 43.35 -3.75
C ILE A 8 -23.64 42.39 -2.78
N TYR A 9 -24.00 42.42 -1.50
CA TYR A 9 -23.42 41.51 -0.50
C TYR A 9 -23.68 40.03 -0.81
N SER A 10 -24.89 39.70 -1.27
CA SER A 10 -25.24 38.33 -1.65
C SER A 10 -24.49 37.86 -2.89
N ILE A 11 -24.29 38.73 -3.89
CA ILE A 11 -23.52 38.43 -5.09
C ILE A 11 -22.04 38.22 -4.74
N VAL A 12 -21.47 39.05 -3.87
CA VAL A 12 -20.08 38.91 -3.40
C VAL A 12 -19.89 37.60 -2.63
N LEU A 13 -20.83 37.22 -1.75
CA LEU A 13 -20.77 35.93 -1.04
C LEU A 13 -20.86 34.74 -1.97
N LEU A 14 -21.73 34.78 -2.99
CA LEU A 14 -21.85 33.71 -3.98
C LEU A 14 -20.58 33.61 -4.84
N ALA A 15 -19.99 34.73 -5.24
CA ALA A 15 -18.72 34.75 -5.98
C ALA A 15 -17.56 34.19 -5.14
N ILE A 16 -17.49 34.56 -3.86
CA ILE A 16 -16.51 34.01 -2.90
C ILE A 16 -16.72 32.49 -2.75
N ALA A 17 -17.96 32.03 -2.51
CA ALA A 17 -18.27 30.62 -2.37
C ALA A 17 -17.91 29.79 -3.62
N THR A 18 -18.13 30.31 -4.83
CA THR A 18 -17.75 29.62 -6.07
C THR A 18 -16.24 29.65 -6.32
N LEU A 19 -15.53 30.72 -5.91
CA LEU A 19 -14.07 30.77 -5.97
C LEU A 19 -13.42 29.75 -5.02
N PHE A 20 -13.98 29.52 -3.83
CA PHE A 20 -13.51 28.49 -2.89
C PHE A 20 -13.93 27.06 -3.24
N SER A 21 -14.87 26.87 -4.17
CA SER A 21 -15.34 25.54 -4.59
C SER A 21 -14.36 24.81 -5.53
N SER A 22 -13.31 25.49 -6.01
CA SER A 22 -12.38 24.97 -7.02
C SER A 22 -10.97 24.69 -6.51
N GLN A 23 -10.68 24.94 -5.23
CA GLN A 23 -9.36 24.65 -4.69
C GLN A 23 -9.28 23.17 -4.32
N SER A 24 -8.93 22.33 -5.31
CA SER A 24 -8.50 20.95 -5.08
C SER A 24 -7.29 21.01 -4.13
N TYR A 25 -7.52 20.77 -2.84
CA TYR A 25 -6.44 20.76 -1.85
C TYR A 25 -5.68 19.45 -2.01
N VAL A 26 -4.79 19.42 -2.99
CA VAL A 26 -3.82 18.34 -3.19
C VAL A 26 -3.00 18.22 -1.92
N ARG A 27 -3.18 17.12 -1.18
CA ARG A 27 -2.36 16.84 0.00
C ARG A 27 -1.08 16.17 -0.46
N LYS A 28 0.04 16.56 0.13
CA LYS A 28 1.30 15.85 -0.06
C LYS A 28 1.17 14.42 0.49
N CYS A 29 1.70 13.46 -0.24
CA CYS A 29 1.84 12.09 0.24
C CYS A 29 2.68 12.08 1.52
N SER A 30 2.14 11.52 2.60
CA SER A 30 2.83 11.46 3.90
C SER A 30 4.03 10.51 3.89
N CYS A 31 4.04 9.50 3.01
CA CYS A 31 5.09 8.48 2.96
C CYS A 31 6.37 8.98 2.27
N CYS A 32 6.23 9.84 1.25
CA CYS A 32 7.35 10.48 0.56
C CYS A 32 7.40 12.00 0.80
N PHE A 33 6.59 12.53 1.72
CA PHE A 33 6.47 13.96 2.01
C PHE A 33 6.24 14.86 0.79
N GLY A 34 5.64 14.31 -0.27
CA GLY A 34 5.41 15.01 -1.54
C GLY A 34 6.50 14.85 -2.58
N GLU A 35 7.54 14.06 -2.33
CA GLU A 35 8.65 13.86 -3.28
C GLU A 35 8.34 12.85 -4.38
N GLY A 36 7.35 11.96 -4.17
CA GLY A 36 7.04 10.89 -5.12
C GLY A 36 8.03 9.72 -5.09
N ILE A 37 9.14 9.84 -4.36
CA ILE A 37 10.18 8.82 -4.24
C ILE A 37 10.44 8.46 -2.77
N GLU A 38 10.86 7.23 -2.52
CA GLU A 38 11.22 6.74 -1.19
C GLU A 38 12.56 6.00 -1.22
N LYS A 39 13.23 5.92 -0.06
CA LYS A 39 14.45 5.11 0.08
C LYS A 39 14.14 3.65 -0.22
N CYS A 40 15.03 2.99 -0.95
CA CYS A 40 14.91 1.57 -1.19
C CYS A 40 15.13 0.79 0.11
N ASN A 41 14.07 0.15 0.60
CA ASN A 41 14.12 -0.64 1.85
C ASN A 41 15.06 -1.85 1.79
N TYR A 42 15.46 -2.30 0.60
CA TYR A 42 16.37 -3.45 0.44
C TYR A 42 17.83 -3.08 0.69
N CYS A 43 18.25 -1.90 0.27
CA CYS A 43 19.62 -1.40 0.44
C CYS A 43 19.71 -0.21 1.40
N GLN A 44 18.59 0.16 2.04
CA GLN A 44 18.50 1.30 2.97
C GLN A 44 18.98 2.64 2.38
N GLY A 45 18.97 2.77 1.05
CA GLY A 45 19.44 3.97 0.36
C GLY A 45 20.87 3.89 -0.19
N SER A 46 21.63 2.82 0.08
CA SER A 46 23.01 2.73 -0.42
C SER A 46 23.09 2.51 -1.92
N GLY A 47 22.07 1.89 -2.53
CA GLY A 47 22.12 1.44 -3.92
C GLY A 47 22.86 0.13 -4.11
N GLU A 48 23.52 -0.39 -3.07
CA GLU A 48 24.31 -1.60 -3.11
C GLU A 48 23.73 -2.68 -2.20
N GLN A 49 24.01 -3.94 -2.50
CA GLN A 49 23.69 -5.07 -1.65
C GLN A 49 24.93 -5.92 -1.39
N GLU A 50 25.00 -6.47 -0.18
CA GLU A 50 26.06 -7.41 0.18
C GLU A 50 26.05 -8.61 -0.76
N CYS A 51 27.22 -8.96 -1.28
CA CYS A 51 27.36 -10.13 -2.12
C CYS A 51 27.18 -11.39 -1.25
N ALA A 52 26.05 -12.09 -1.47
CA ALA A 52 25.67 -13.26 -0.70
C ALA A 52 26.67 -14.43 -0.85
N LEU A 53 27.37 -14.51 -2.00
CA LEU A 53 28.39 -15.52 -2.27
C LEU A 53 29.68 -15.29 -1.48
N CYS A 54 30.00 -14.04 -1.18
CA CYS A 54 31.21 -13.64 -0.46
C CYS A 54 30.93 -13.16 0.97
N GLY A 55 29.69 -13.25 1.44
CA GLY A 55 29.28 -12.81 2.77
C GLY A 55 29.61 -11.35 3.07
N GLY A 56 29.54 -10.46 2.05
CA GLY A 56 29.85 -9.03 2.21
C GLY A 56 31.34 -8.67 2.23
N THR A 57 32.25 -9.62 1.96
CA THR A 57 33.70 -9.36 1.95
C THR A 57 34.28 -8.94 0.60
N GLY A 58 33.49 -9.06 -0.49
CA GLY A 58 33.84 -8.57 -1.83
C GLY A 58 33.14 -7.25 -2.17
N GLU A 59 33.42 -6.67 -3.34
CA GLU A 59 32.69 -5.50 -3.85
C GLU A 59 31.17 -5.77 -3.84
N GLY A 60 30.42 -4.84 -3.25
CA GLY A 60 28.97 -4.87 -3.25
C GLY A 60 28.45 -4.90 -4.69
N SER A 61 27.36 -5.64 -4.91
CA SER A 61 26.68 -5.61 -6.22
C SER A 61 25.59 -4.56 -6.20
N GLU A 62 25.22 -4.03 -7.36
CA GLU A 62 24.05 -3.15 -7.48
C GLU A 62 22.83 -3.82 -6.85
N CYS A 63 22.09 -3.06 -6.04
CA CYS A 63 20.87 -3.54 -5.44
C CYS A 63 19.83 -3.79 -6.53
N TYR A 64 19.52 -5.07 -6.80
CA TYR A 64 18.54 -5.46 -7.84
C TYR A 64 17.17 -4.81 -7.64
N ALA A 65 16.83 -4.48 -6.39
CA ALA A 65 15.52 -3.94 -6.08
C ALA A 65 15.37 -2.53 -6.65
N CYS A 66 16.43 -1.72 -6.65
CA CYS A 66 16.43 -0.33 -7.14
C CYS A 66 17.40 -0.08 -8.30
N ASN A 67 18.00 -1.13 -8.88
CA ASN A 67 19.00 -1.04 -9.95
C ASN A 67 20.11 -0.03 -9.64
N GLY A 68 20.70 -0.10 -8.44
CA GLY A 68 21.78 0.80 -8.05
C GLY A 68 21.36 2.18 -7.55
N LEU A 69 20.10 2.61 -7.73
CA LEU A 69 19.67 4.00 -7.46
C LEU A 69 19.58 4.37 -5.98
N GLY A 70 19.45 3.39 -5.09
CA GLY A 70 19.18 3.62 -3.67
C GLY A 70 17.75 4.10 -3.36
N THR A 71 16.96 4.49 -4.36
CA THR A 71 15.59 4.98 -4.20
C THR A 71 14.61 4.22 -5.11
N LYS A 72 13.31 4.38 -4.85
CA LYS A 72 12.21 3.85 -5.68
C LYS A 72 11.08 4.86 -5.75
N GLU A 73 10.23 4.75 -6.76
CA GLU A 73 8.92 5.43 -6.76
C GLU A 73 8.13 5.02 -5.51
N CYS A 74 7.54 6.01 -4.87
CA CYS A 74 6.69 5.80 -3.70
C CYS A 74 5.48 5.01 -4.14
N ALA A 75 5.37 3.77 -3.68
CA ALA A 75 4.28 2.88 -4.05
C ALA A 75 2.90 3.39 -3.59
N VAL A 76 2.87 4.38 -2.70
CA VAL A 76 1.65 4.97 -2.13
C VAL A 76 1.03 5.99 -3.07
N CYS A 77 1.84 6.83 -3.71
CA CYS A 77 1.37 7.84 -4.66
C CYS A 77 1.72 7.50 -6.12
N GLY A 78 2.39 6.37 -6.36
CA GLY A 78 2.79 5.97 -7.72
C GLY A 78 3.74 6.97 -8.39
N GLY A 79 4.53 7.70 -7.60
CA GLY A 79 5.52 8.65 -8.12
C GLY A 79 5.09 10.11 -8.18
N ASP A 80 3.79 10.43 -8.07
CA ASP A 80 3.32 11.81 -8.26
C ASP A 80 3.50 12.72 -7.04
N GLY A 81 3.79 12.14 -5.87
CA GLY A 81 3.94 12.87 -4.60
C GLY A 81 2.60 13.37 -4.03
N GLU A 82 1.49 13.10 -4.69
CA GLU A 82 0.16 13.57 -4.34
C GLU A 82 -0.63 12.46 -3.67
N ALA A 83 -1.40 12.85 -2.68
CA ALA A 83 -2.21 11.97 -1.89
C ALA A 83 -3.65 12.23 -2.36
N GLY A 84 -4.14 11.43 -3.31
CA GLY A 84 -5.47 11.59 -3.90
C GLY A 84 -6.59 11.74 -2.85
N TYR A 85 -7.70 12.38 -3.23
CA TYR A 85 -8.83 12.67 -2.34
C TYR A 85 -9.52 11.36 -1.89
N GLY A 86 -9.35 10.95 -0.63
CA GLY A 86 -9.97 9.76 -0.05
C GLY A 86 -9.33 9.33 1.27
N ASP A 87 -10.11 8.65 2.12
CA ASP A 87 -9.65 8.07 3.39
C ASP A 87 -8.47 7.11 3.11
N TYR A 88 -7.27 7.44 3.61
CA TYR A 88 -6.01 6.76 3.28
C TYR A 88 -6.00 5.34 3.84
N THR A 89 -6.65 4.46 3.09
CA THR A 89 -6.65 3.04 3.31
C THR A 89 -5.42 2.47 2.60
N TYR A 90 -4.27 2.43 3.29
CA TYR A 90 -3.02 1.93 2.72
C TYR A 90 -3.18 0.47 2.30
N ARG A 91 -3.13 0.16 1.00
CA ARG A 91 -3.23 -1.23 0.52
C ARG A 91 -2.26 -2.10 1.31
N CYS A 92 -2.81 -3.09 2.01
CA CYS A 92 -2.02 -3.94 2.87
C CYS A 92 -1.11 -4.80 2.00
N THR A 93 0.20 -4.52 2.02
CA THR A 93 1.20 -5.20 1.22
C THR A 93 1.30 -6.69 1.54
N SER A 94 1.09 -7.07 2.81
CA SER A 94 1.09 -8.47 3.26
C SER A 94 0.01 -9.33 2.61
N CYS A 95 -1.13 -8.75 2.20
CA CYS A 95 -2.17 -9.46 1.46
C CYS A 95 -2.39 -8.93 0.04
N GLN A 96 -1.61 -7.93 -0.37
CA GLN A 96 -1.76 -7.18 -1.61
C GLN A 96 -3.22 -6.74 -1.79
N GLY A 97 -3.81 -6.07 -0.81
CA GLY A 97 -5.18 -5.55 -0.93
C GLY A 97 -6.31 -6.57 -0.75
N ARG A 98 -6.02 -7.87 -0.74
CA ARG A 98 -7.08 -8.91 -0.76
C ARG A 98 -7.77 -9.13 0.58
N GLY A 99 -7.17 -8.67 1.67
CA GLY A 99 -7.64 -8.95 3.03
C GLY A 99 -7.39 -10.39 3.50
N MET A 100 -6.87 -11.27 2.64
CA MET A 100 -6.59 -12.67 2.97
C MET A 100 -5.18 -13.08 2.55
N THR A 101 -4.58 -13.97 3.33
CA THR A 101 -3.29 -14.60 3.02
C THR A 101 -3.50 -16.08 2.73
N ARG A 102 -2.65 -16.63 1.85
CA ARG A 102 -2.67 -18.06 1.51
C ARG A 102 -2.31 -18.86 2.75
N CYS A 103 -3.04 -19.93 3.04
CA CYS A 103 -2.74 -20.80 4.17
C CYS A 103 -1.42 -21.52 3.96
N ASP A 104 -0.48 -21.38 4.90
CA ASP A 104 0.85 -21.99 4.81
C ASP A 104 0.84 -23.50 5.01
N VAL A 105 -0.18 -24.04 5.67
CA VAL A 105 -0.34 -25.48 5.94
C VAL A 105 -0.77 -26.19 4.65
N CYS A 106 -1.99 -25.90 4.17
CA CYS A 106 -2.51 -26.56 2.96
C CYS A 106 -2.04 -25.94 1.63
N LYS A 107 -1.22 -24.89 1.68
CA LYS A 107 -0.76 -24.10 0.52
C LYS A 107 -1.89 -23.65 -0.39
N GLY A 108 -3.00 -23.17 0.18
CA GLY A 108 -4.14 -22.66 -0.59
C GLY A 108 -5.12 -23.70 -1.11
N ARG A 109 -4.91 -25.00 -0.86
CA ARG A 109 -5.82 -26.06 -1.33
C ARG A 109 -7.12 -26.17 -0.53
N GLY A 110 -7.14 -25.66 0.70
CA GLY A 110 -8.28 -25.80 1.63
C GLY A 110 -8.45 -27.20 2.22
N ALA A 111 -7.69 -28.18 1.74
CA ALA A 111 -7.68 -29.54 2.23
C ALA A 111 -6.28 -30.14 2.14
N GLU A 112 -6.05 -31.19 2.92
CA GLU A 112 -4.81 -31.97 2.94
C GLU A 112 -5.11 -33.45 2.72
N ARG A 113 -4.10 -34.22 2.29
CA ARG A 113 -4.28 -35.68 2.18
C ARG A 113 -4.54 -36.24 3.58
N CYS A 114 -5.60 -37.00 3.71
CA CYS A 114 -6.01 -37.54 5.00
C CYS A 114 -5.04 -38.66 5.42
N PHE A 115 -4.24 -38.37 6.45
CA PHE A 115 -3.25 -39.30 7.00
C PHE A 115 -3.91 -40.51 7.66
N THR A 116 -5.05 -40.32 8.33
CA THR A 116 -5.83 -41.38 8.98
C THR A 116 -6.33 -42.43 7.98
N CYS A 117 -6.67 -42.01 6.76
CA CYS A 117 -7.13 -42.89 5.70
C CYS A 117 -6.02 -43.31 4.73
N LYS A 118 -4.76 -43.27 5.18
CA LYS A 118 -3.56 -43.66 4.41
C LYS A 118 -3.47 -42.96 3.04
N GLY A 119 -3.90 -41.70 2.96
CA GLY A 119 -3.84 -40.89 1.74
C GLY A 119 -4.89 -41.21 0.67
N LYS A 120 -5.89 -42.07 0.95
CA LYS A 120 -6.97 -42.41 0.00
C LYS A 120 -8.04 -41.32 -0.17
N GLY A 121 -7.92 -40.20 0.54
CA GLY A 121 -8.88 -39.10 0.50
C GLY A 121 -8.29 -37.80 1.03
N TYR A 122 -9.13 -36.78 1.14
CA TYR A 122 -8.75 -35.46 1.63
C TYR A 122 -9.54 -35.10 2.90
N SER A 123 -8.87 -34.45 3.85
CA SER A 123 -9.49 -33.84 5.02
C SER A 123 -9.42 -32.33 4.89
N ILE A 124 -10.51 -31.64 5.27
CA ILE A 124 -10.56 -30.18 5.31
C ILE A 124 -9.42 -29.68 6.21
N CYS A 125 -8.68 -28.67 5.75
CA CYS A 125 -7.60 -28.09 6.52
C CYS A 125 -8.18 -27.33 7.72
N PRO A 126 -7.86 -27.72 8.97
CA PRO A 126 -8.45 -27.08 10.16
C PRO A 126 -7.89 -25.68 10.43
N HIS A 127 -6.80 -25.30 9.75
CA HIS A 127 -6.09 -24.03 9.96
C HIS A 127 -6.52 -22.92 9.01
N CYS A 128 -7.55 -23.13 8.17
CA CYS A 128 -8.01 -22.12 7.23
C CYS A 128 -9.46 -22.29 6.82
N ARG A 129 -9.98 -21.28 6.10
CA ARG A 129 -11.23 -21.38 5.38
C ARG A 129 -10.92 -21.42 3.89
N GLN A 130 -11.19 -22.55 3.24
CA GLN A 130 -10.99 -22.74 1.79
C GLN A 130 -9.57 -22.39 1.29
N GLY A 131 -8.56 -22.63 2.11
CA GLY A 131 -7.16 -22.40 1.74
C GLY A 131 -6.63 -21.02 2.08
N TYR A 132 -7.44 -20.15 2.67
CA TYR A 132 -7.06 -18.78 2.99
C TYR A 132 -7.37 -18.43 4.45
N ASN A 133 -6.55 -17.53 4.98
CA ASN A 133 -6.70 -16.96 6.31
C ASN A 133 -6.92 -15.46 6.22
N LYS A 134 -7.70 -14.93 7.17
CA LYS A 134 -7.84 -13.48 7.30
C LYS A 134 -6.45 -12.89 7.52
N CYS A 135 -6.09 -11.90 6.71
CA CYS A 135 -4.80 -11.23 6.86
C CYS A 135 -4.77 -10.58 8.24
N SER A 136 -3.86 -11.04 9.09
CA SER A 136 -3.66 -10.51 10.45
C SER A 136 -3.30 -9.03 10.42
N CYS A 137 -2.49 -8.64 9.42
CA CYS A 137 -1.94 -7.30 9.26
C CYS A 137 -3.01 -6.22 9.02
N CYS A 138 -4.06 -6.52 8.26
CA CYS A 138 -5.16 -5.58 7.96
C CYS A 138 -6.52 -6.03 8.52
N LYS A 139 -6.53 -7.07 9.36
CA LYS A 139 -7.75 -7.68 9.92
C LYS A 139 -8.83 -7.98 8.87
N GLY A 140 -8.43 -8.30 7.64
CA GLY A 140 -9.34 -8.59 6.52
C GLY A 140 -9.81 -7.41 5.68
N LYS A 141 -9.46 -6.16 6.03
CA LYS A 141 -9.89 -4.98 5.28
C LYS A 141 -9.25 -4.88 3.88
N GLY A 142 -8.07 -5.47 3.71
CA GLY A 142 -7.24 -5.26 2.52
C GLY A 142 -6.40 -4.00 2.60
N TYR A 143 -6.58 -3.18 3.62
CA TYR A 143 -5.86 -1.94 3.83
C TYR A 143 -5.57 -1.68 5.32
N LYS A 144 -4.55 -0.87 5.60
CA LYS A 144 -4.26 -0.35 6.94
C LYS A 144 -4.84 1.06 7.06
N GLU A 145 -5.25 1.39 8.27
CA GLU A 145 -5.60 2.75 8.71
C GLU A 145 -4.37 3.40 9.34
#